data_AF-A0A372BQ03-F1
#
_entry.id   AF-A0A372BQ03-F1
#
_cell.length_a   1.000
_cell.length_b   1.000
_cell.length_c   1.000
_cell.angle_alpha   90.00
_cell.angle_beta   90.00
_cell.angle_gamma   90.00
#
_symmetry.space_group_name_H-M   'P 1'
#
loop_
_entity.id
_entity.type
_entity.pdbx_description
1 polymer ?
#
loop_
_entity_poly.entity_id
_entity_poly.type
_entity_poly.pdbx_seq_one_letter_code
_entity_poly.pdbx_strand_id
1 'polypeptide(L)' 'MKALKEWLKQQRELNDLTQQQLAHKLGKPLQYIEDVEHGDYRLEVVEFIYYCQALNIDPHQGIRLIDLDPQEQNK' A
#
# COMPACT_ATOMS: atom_id res chain seq x y z
N MET A 1 0.27 4.70 10.27
CA MET A 1 -0.37 5.42 9.14
C MET A 1 -1.55 4.65 8.60
N LYS A 2 -2.73 4.84 9.21
CA LYS A 2 -3.96 4.15 8.80
C LYS A 2 -4.41 4.52 7.39
N ALA A 3 -4.27 5.79 7.02
CA ALA A 3 -4.69 6.30 5.71
C ALA A 3 -3.97 5.63 4.53
N LEU A 4 -2.65 5.42 4.63
CA LEU A 4 -1.86 4.86 3.52
C LEU A 4 -2.23 3.40 3.21
N LYS A 5 -2.35 2.54 4.23
CA LYS A 5 -2.69 1.12 4.04
C LYS A 5 -4.11 0.94 3.50
N GLU A 6 -5.06 1.73 4.00
CA GLU A 6 -6.44 1.74 3.49
C GLU A 6 -6.49 2.21 2.04
N TRP A 7 -5.72 3.25 1.71
CA TRP A 7 -5.60 3.72 0.34
C TRP A 7 -5.01 2.66 -0.59
N LEU A 8 -3.90 2.00 -0.21
CA LEU A 8 -3.31 0.92 -1.03
C LEU A 8 -4.30 -0.22 -1.30
N LYS A 9 -5.04 -0.64 -0.27
CA LYS A 9 -6.11 -1.65 -0.40
C LYS A 9 -7.21 -1.19 -1.37
N GLN A 10 -7.68 0.05 -1.22
CA GLN A 10 -8.71 0.61 -2.11
C GLN A 10 -8.21 0.70 -3.55
N GLN A 11 -6.97 1.12 -3.78
CA GLN A 11 -6.41 1.18 -5.13
C GLN A 11 -6.28 -0.21 -5.76
N ARG A 12 -5.96 -1.25 -4.97
CA ARG A 12 -6.00 -2.64 -5.45
C ARG A 12 -7.40 -3.05 -5.89
N GLU A 13 -8.40 -2.78 -5.06
CA GLU A 13 -9.80 -3.12 -5.33
C GLU A 13 -10.34 -2.37 -6.56
N LEU A 14 -9.99 -1.08 -6.73
CA LEU A 14 -10.35 -0.28 -7.92
C LEU A 14 -9.66 -0.75 -9.20
N ASN A 15 -8.55 -1.47 -9.10
CA ASN A 15 -7.89 -2.12 -10.23
C ASN A 15 -8.42 -3.54 -10.49
N ASP A 16 -9.50 -3.96 -9.83
CA ASP A 16 -10.09 -5.29 -9.92
C ASP A 16 -9.09 -6.44 -9.65
N LEU A 17 -8.11 -6.19 -8.77
CA LEU A 17 -7.08 -7.17 -8.41
C LEU A 17 -7.42 -7.85 -7.08
N THR A 18 -7.32 -9.17 -7.05
CA THR A 18 -7.25 -9.92 -5.78
C THR A 18 -5.86 -9.74 -5.14
N GLN A 19 -5.76 -9.99 -3.83
CA GLN A 19 -4.46 -9.96 -3.15
C GLN A 19 -3.48 -10.97 -3.76
N GLN A 20 -3.96 -12.15 -4.18
CA GLN A 20 -3.14 -13.18 -4.83
C GLN A 20 -2.61 -12.72 -6.21
N GLN A 21 -3.42 -12.01 -6.99
CA GLN A 21 -2.97 -11.46 -8.28
C GLN A 21 -1.91 -10.37 -8.08
N LEU A 22 -2.08 -9.49 -7.07
CA LEU A 22 -1.09 -8.48 -6.75
C LEU A 22 0.22 -9.09 -6.22
N ALA A 23 0.12 -10.09 -5.34
CA ALA A 23 1.26 -10.86 -4.85
C ALA A 23 2.07 -11.45 -6.02
N HIS A 24 1.38 -12.06 -6.99
CA HIS A 24 2.01 -12.59 -8.20
C HIS A 24 2.69 -11.50 -9.04
N LYS A 25 2.04 -10.33 -9.24
CA LYS A 25 2.65 -9.19 -9.96
C LYS A 25 3.92 -8.68 -9.28
N LEU A 26 3.96 -8.69 -7.95
CA LEU A 26 5.10 -8.22 -7.16
C LEU A 26 6.18 -9.28 -6.93
N GLY A 27 5.92 -10.55 -7.30
CA GLY A 27 6.82 -11.65 -6.97
C GLY A 27 6.96 -11.86 -5.45
N LYS A 28 5.89 -11.60 -4.69
CA LYS A 28 5.85 -11.68 -3.23
C LYS A 28 4.82 -12.74 -2.77
N PRO A 29 4.93 -13.27 -1.54
CA PRO A 29 3.90 -14.14 -0.96
C PRO A 29 2.57 -13.41 -0.75
N LEU A 30 1.44 -14.14 -0.67
CA LEU A 30 0.14 -13.55 -0.33
C LEU A 30 0.19 -12.83 1.03
N GLN A 31 0.84 -13.44 2.02
CA GLN A 31 1.00 -12.88 3.36
C GLN A 31 1.61 -11.47 3.35
N TYR A 32 2.52 -11.19 2.42
CA TYR A 32 3.10 -9.85 2.28
C TYR A 32 2.02 -8.80 1.94
N ILE A 33 1.07 -9.13 1.06
CA ILE A 33 -0.03 -8.22 0.72
C ILE A 33 -0.98 -8.05 1.91
N GLU A 34 -1.30 -9.14 2.61
CA GLU A 34 -2.13 -9.10 3.80
C GLU A 34 -1.49 -8.22 4.88
N ASP A 35 -0.22 -8.45 5.21
CA ASP A 35 0.48 -7.70 6.26
C ASP A 35 0.61 -6.20 5.89
N VAL A 36 0.82 -5.88 4.61
CA VAL A 36 0.84 -4.48 4.13
C VAL A 36 -0.53 -3.82 4.28
N GLU A 37 -1.61 -4.49 3.85
CA GLU A 37 -2.96 -3.92 3.91
C GLU A 37 -3.52 -3.87 5.34
N HIS A 38 -3.09 -4.77 6.23
CA HIS A 38 -3.43 -4.72 7.66
C HIS A 38 -2.52 -3.77 8.45
N GLY A 39 -1.33 -3.43 7.92
CA GLY A 39 -0.36 -2.55 8.54
C GLY A 39 0.58 -3.24 9.53
N ASP A 40 0.69 -4.57 9.45
CA ASP A 40 1.63 -5.39 10.21
C ASP A 40 3.02 -5.44 9.54
N TYR A 41 3.12 -5.00 8.28
CA TYR A 41 4.37 -4.83 7.55
C TYR A 41 4.76 -3.36 7.39
N ARG A 42 5.99 -3.02 7.80
CA ARG A 42 6.55 -1.68 7.55
C ARG A 42 7.07 -1.60 6.12
N LEU A 43 6.25 -1.05 5.23
CA LEU A 43 6.58 -0.86 3.83
C LEU A 43 7.70 0.18 3.66
N GLU A 44 8.87 -0.25 3.18
CA GLU A 44 9.96 0.67 2.84
C GLU A 44 9.62 1.50 1.60
N VAL A 45 10.23 2.68 1.43
CA VAL A 45 9.88 3.60 0.34
C VAL A 45 10.03 2.95 -1.04
N VAL A 46 11.11 2.19 -1.26
CA VAL A 46 11.34 1.49 -2.54
C VAL A 46 10.27 0.41 -2.78
N GLU A 47 9.91 -0.34 -1.74
CA GLU A 47 8.83 -1.35 -1.82
C GLU A 47 7.48 -0.70 -2.10
N PHE A 48 7.21 0.46 -1.48
CA PHE A 48 6.03 1.26 -1.75
C PHE A 48 5.95 1.71 -3.22
N ILE A 49 7.05 2.21 -3.79
CA ILE A 49 7.10 2.57 -5.22
C ILE A 49 6.76 1.36 -6.09
N TYR A 50 7.36 0.19 -5.84
CA TYR A 50 7.06 -1.03 -6.60
C TYR A 50 5.61 -1.49 -6.43
N TYR A 51 5.06 -1.37 -5.21
CA TYR A 51 3.65 -1.68 -4.93
C TYR A 51 2.72 -0.79 -5.76
N CYS A 52 2.97 0.52 -5.79
CA CYS A 52 2.22 1.47 -6.62
C CYS A 52 2.35 1.17 -8.12
N GLN A 53 3.55 0.81 -8.59
CA GLN A 53 3.76 0.42 -9.98
C GLN A 53 2.97 -0.84 -10.37
N ALA A 54 2.94 -1.86 -9.51
CA ALA A 54 2.16 -3.09 -9.76
C ALA A 54 0.64 -2.84 -9.81
N LEU A 55 0.19 -1.80 -9.09
CA LEU A 55 -1.17 -1.28 -9.12
C LEU A 55 -1.44 -0.25 -10.22
N ASN A 56 -0.42 0.16 -11.00
CA ASN A 56 -0.54 1.21 -12.02
C ASN A 56 -1.09 2.54 -11.46
N ILE A 57 -0.63 2.94 -10.27
CA ILE A 57 -1.03 4.18 -9.60
C ILE A 57 0.19 5.09 -9.35
N ASP A 58 -0.06 6.39 -9.20
CA ASP A 58 0.97 7.37 -8.87
C ASP A 58 1.32 7.33 -7.37
N PRO A 59 2.56 6.96 -6.98
CA PRO A 59 2.98 6.91 -5.58
C PRO A 59 2.91 8.27 -4.88
N HIS A 60 3.01 9.39 -5.61
CA HIS A 60 2.91 10.72 -5.01
C HIS A 60 1.53 10.99 -4.41
N GLN A 61 0.47 10.33 -4.90
CA GLN A 61 -0.86 10.40 -4.29
C GLN A 61 -0.84 9.83 -2.87
N GLY A 62 -0.24 8.65 -2.69
CA GLY A 62 -0.12 8.02 -1.38
C GLY A 62 0.75 8.83 -0.41
N ILE A 63 1.87 9.39 -0.89
CA ILE A 63 2.74 10.25 -0.06
C ILE A 63 2.00 11.49 0.45
N ARG A 64 1.18 12.14 -0.38
CA ARG A 64 0.36 13.29 0.06
C ARG A 64 -0.61 12.95 1.19
N LEU A 65 -1.07 11.70 1.30
CA LEU A 65 -1.93 11.28 2.40
C LEU A 65 -1.18 11.24 3.74
N ILE A 66 0.13 11.03 3.71
CA ILE A 66 0.99 11.06 4.90
C ILE A 66 1.16 12.50 5.38
N ASP A 67 1.39 13.44 4.46
CA ASP A 67 1.59 14.86 4.76
C ASP A 67 0.33 15.52 5.36
N LEU A 68 -0.85 14.92 5.14
CA LEU A 68 -2.15 15.45 5.55
C LEU A 68 -2.71 14.81 6.83
N ASP A 69 -1.98 13.91 7.48
CA ASP A 69 -2.44 13.19 8.68
C ASP A 69 -1.71 13.71 9.95
N PRO A 70 -2.17 14.82 10.58
CA PRO A 70 -1.49 15.43 11.72
C PRO A 70 -1.57 14.63 13.04
N GLN A 71 -2.17 13.43 13.05
CA GLN A 71 -2.59 12.76 14.29
C GLN A 71 -1.67 11.63 14.79
N GLU A 72 -0.60 11.25 14.07
CA GLU A 72 0.33 10.19 14.52
C GLU A 72 1.63 10.70 15.18
N GLN A 73 1.83 12.01 15.36
CA GLN A 73 3.03 12.56 16.02
C GLN A 73 2.94 12.63 17.57
N ASN A 74 1.80 12.27 18.18
CA ASN A 74 1.59 12.35 19.63
C ASN A 74 1.10 11.03 20.23
N LYS A 75 1.89 9.95 20.10
CA LYS A 75 1.72 8.77 20.96
C LYS A 75 3.07 8.19 21.37
#